data_AF-A0A960F587-F1
#
_entry.id   AF-A0A960F587-F1
#
_cell.length_a   1.000
_cell.length_b   1.000
_cell.length_c   1.000
_cell.angle_alpha   90.00
_cell.angle_beta   90.00
_cell.angle_gamma   90.00
#
_symmetry.space_group_name_H-M   'P 1'
#
loop_
_entity.id
_entity.type
_entity.pdbx_description
1 polymer ?
#
loop_
_entity_poly.entity_id
_entity_poly.type
_entity_poly.pdbx_seq_one_letter_code
_entity_poly.pdbx_strand_id
1 'polypeptide(L)'
;GRFGGEVMRVEHWDNAVEMGAHAARRLLADDHEAEAYEPVPWFWSDQYDRKIQLAGRPRPDDDFEIVTGTVEERRFAAIYGRAGRLTGVLGFNRPRHVMQYRQLIADGASWEDALAFARQS
;
A
#
# COMPACT_ATOMS: atom_id res chain seq x y z
N GLY A 1 13.34 -10.39 -27.20
CA GLY A 1 13.00 -11.52 -28.09
C GLY A 1 11.49 -11.57 -28.26
N ARG A 2 11.00 -11.85 -29.47
CA ARG A 2 9.56 -11.90 -29.76
C ARG A 2 8.98 -13.28 -29.42
N PHE A 3 7.87 -13.29 -28.71
CA PHE A 3 6.87 -14.36 -28.71
C PHE A 3 5.50 -13.70 -28.92
N GLY A 4 4.75 -14.11 -29.95
CA GLY A 4 3.30 -13.84 -30.01
C GLY A 4 2.77 -12.47 -30.46
N GLY A 5 3.53 -11.65 -31.19
CA GLY A 5 2.95 -10.58 -32.04
C GLY A 5 2.44 -9.30 -31.36
N GLU A 6 2.36 -9.22 -30.03
CA GLU A 6 2.14 -7.94 -29.34
C GLU A 6 3.45 -7.38 -28.79
N VAL A 7 3.85 -6.22 -29.29
CA VAL A 7 4.92 -5.42 -28.70
C VAL A 7 4.37 -4.79 -27.44
N MET A 8 4.37 -5.52 -26.33
CA MET A 8 4.10 -4.93 -25.03
C MET A 8 5.35 -4.14 -24.63
N ARG A 9 5.28 -2.82 -24.78
CA ARG A 9 6.33 -1.88 -24.42
C ARG A 9 6.47 -1.84 -22.90
N VAL A 10 7.34 -2.72 -22.38
CA VAL A 10 7.82 -2.76 -20.99
C VAL A 10 8.83 -1.62 -20.79
N GLU A 11 8.41 -0.36 -20.96
CA GLU A 11 9.26 0.81 -20.69
C GLU A 11 8.68 1.71 -19.57
N HIS A 12 7.54 1.36 -18.98
CA HIS A 12 6.91 2.13 -17.89
C HIS A 12 6.68 1.33 -16.59
N TRP A 13 6.97 0.03 -16.60
CA TRP A 13 6.85 -0.81 -15.40
C TRP A 13 8.04 -0.62 -14.45
N ASP A 14 9.22 -0.29 -14.98
CA ASP A 14 10.40 0.01 -14.16
C ASP A 14 10.21 1.29 -13.34
N ASN A 15 9.53 2.32 -13.89
CA ASN A 15 9.31 3.57 -13.17
C ASN A 15 8.29 3.43 -12.01
N ALA A 16 7.40 2.44 -12.06
CA ALA A 16 6.36 2.19 -11.07
C ALA A 16 6.88 1.48 -9.81
N VAL A 17 7.71 0.46 -10.02
CA VAL A 17 8.31 -0.33 -8.94
C VAL A 17 9.50 0.43 -8.35
N GLU A 18 10.29 1.13 -9.16
CA GLU A 18 11.37 1.99 -8.66
C GLU A 18 10.85 3.19 -7.88
N MET A 19 9.78 3.89 -8.32
CA MET A 19 9.24 5.03 -7.56
C MET A 19 8.44 4.61 -6.32
N GLY A 20 7.77 3.44 -6.32
CA GLY A 20 7.12 2.89 -5.13
C GLY A 20 8.13 2.47 -4.06
N ALA A 21 9.22 1.79 -4.47
CA ALA A 21 10.32 1.41 -3.58
C ALA A 21 11.17 2.62 -3.15
N HIS A 22 11.35 3.64 -3.99
CA HIS A 22 12.03 4.88 -3.62
C HIS A 22 11.19 5.79 -2.72
N ALA A 23 9.88 5.87 -2.91
CA ALA A 23 8.98 6.59 -2.00
C ALA A 23 8.91 5.89 -0.64
N ALA A 24 8.83 4.56 -0.62
CA ALA A 24 8.98 3.78 0.61
C ALA A 24 10.34 4.06 1.27
N ARG A 25 11.46 4.00 0.53
CA ARG A 25 12.80 4.33 1.04
C ARG A 25 12.98 5.77 1.52
N ARG A 26 12.29 6.76 0.94
CA ARG A 26 12.33 8.16 1.43
C ARG A 26 11.50 8.38 2.69
N LEU A 27 10.48 7.56 2.93
CA LEU A 27 9.73 7.54 4.19
C LEU A 27 10.42 6.73 5.30
N LEU A 28 11.54 6.04 4.99
CA LEU A 28 12.41 5.38 5.99
C LEU A 28 13.37 6.35 6.71
N ALA A 29 13.42 7.61 6.30
CA ALA A 29 14.22 8.62 6.98
C ALA A 29 13.49 9.03 8.27
N ASP A 30 14.09 8.64 9.40
CA ASP A 30 13.81 8.94 10.80
C ASP A 30 12.59 9.82 11.14
N ASP A 31 11.75 9.31 12.04
CA ASP A 31 11.03 10.16 13.00
C ASP A 31 11.27 9.59 14.41
N HIS A 32 12.26 10.17 15.07
CA HIS A 32 12.35 10.22 16.52
C HIS A 32 11.23 11.14 17.03
N GLU A 33 10.45 10.64 17.99
CA GLU A 33 9.58 11.38 18.92
C GLU A 33 8.74 12.54 18.33
N ALA A 34 7.48 12.27 17.98
CA ALA A 34 6.44 13.31 17.99
C ALA A 34 5.04 12.72 18.18
N GLU A 35 4.47 12.91 19.37
CA GLU A 35 3.02 13.02 19.52
C GLU A 35 2.56 14.31 18.82
N ALA A 36 2.12 14.19 17.58
CA ALA A 36 1.38 15.23 16.89
C ALA A 36 0.50 14.57 15.82
N TYR A 37 -0.69 15.11 15.60
CA TYR A 37 -1.57 14.73 14.50
C TYR A 37 -0.85 14.97 13.17
N GLU A 38 -0.13 13.95 12.71
CA GLU A 38 0.46 13.91 11.39
C GLU A 38 -0.57 13.32 10.43
N PRO A 39 -0.97 14.02 9.37
CA PRO A 39 -1.85 13.43 8.37
C PRO A 39 -1.16 12.21 7.79
N VAL A 40 -1.81 11.04 7.88
CA VAL A 40 -1.28 9.77 7.34
C VAL A 40 -0.80 10.00 5.91
N PRO A 41 0.52 9.84 5.62
CA PRO A 41 1.08 10.05 4.30
C PRO A 41 0.31 9.23 3.29
N TRP A 42 -0.08 9.84 2.18
CA TRP A 42 -0.90 9.17 1.18
C TRP A 42 -0.45 9.57 -0.21
N PHE A 43 -0.27 8.56 -1.05
CA PHE A 43 0.15 8.72 -2.43
C PHE A 43 -0.67 7.83 -3.34
N TRP A 44 -0.77 8.26 -4.59
CA TRP A 44 -1.48 7.52 -5.62
C TRP A 44 -0.77 7.67 -6.96
N SER A 45 -0.93 6.67 -7.81
CA SER A 45 -0.47 6.66 -9.19
C SER A 45 -1.57 6.06 -10.04
N ASP A 46 -1.89 6.76 -11.14
CA ASP A 46 -2.71 6.21 -12.21
C ASP A 46 -1.76 5.73 -13.31
N GLN A 47 -1.79 4.42 -13.59
CA GLN A 47 -1.02 3.82 -14.68
C GLN A 47 -1.98 3.16 -15.65
N TYR A 48 -2.09 3.75 -16.84
CA TYR A 48 -3.11 3.40 -17.83
C TYR A 48 -4.52 3.50 -17.22
N ASP A 49 -5.17 2.37 -16.91
CA ASP A 49 -6.49 2.28 -16.23
C ASP A 49 -6.40 1.80 -14.77
N ARG A 50 -5.20 1.76 -14.19
CA ARG A 50 -4.95 1.13 -12.89
C ARG A 50 -4.61 2.17 -11.84
N LYS A 51 -5.45 2.24 -10.81
CA LYS A 51 -5.27 3.13 -9.67
C LYS A 51 -4.54 2.41 -8.55
N ILE A 52 -3.29 2.80 -8.31
CA ILE A 52 -2.49 2.32 -7.18
C ILE A 52 -2.49 3.40 -6.12
N GLN A 53 -2.75 3.04 -4.88
CA GLN A 53 -2.70 3.97 -3.74
C GLN A 53 -1.97 3.31 -2.58
N LEU A 54 -1.17 4.08 -1.87
CA LEU A 54 -0.54 3.63 -0.64
C LEU A 54 -0.65 4.73 0.41
N ALA A 55 -1.10 4.36 1.60
CA ALA A 55 -1.18 5.23 2.75
C ALA A 55 -0.39 4.65 3.93
N GLY A 56 0.20 5.52 4.76
CA GLY A 56 1.01 5.13 5.91
C GLY A 56 2.52 5.11 5.62
N ARG A 57 3.27 4.48 6.53
CA ARG A 57 4.74 4.38 6.50
C ARG A 57 5.18 2.90 6.58
N PRO A 58 4.90 2.08 5.55
CA PRO A 58 5.34 0.70 5.53
C PRO A 58 6.86 0.61 5.44
N ARG A 59 7.45 -0.40 6.11
CA ARG A 59 8.86 -0.78 5.94
C ARG A 59 8.98 -2.13 5.22
N PRO A 60 10.14 -2.42 4.59
CA PRO A 60 10.36 -3.70 3.90
C PRO A 60 10.27 -4.93 4.81
N ASP A 61 10.48 -4.76 6.11
CA ASP A 61 10.43 -5.80 7.16
C ASP A 61 9.10 -5.85 7.90
N ASP A 62 8.08 -5.09 7.47
CA ASP A 62 6.74 -5.15 8.04
C ASP A 62 6.04 -6.47 7.68
N ASP A 63 5.21 -6.94 8.60
CA ASP A 63 4.19 -7.94 8.31
C ASP A 63 3.30 -7.43 7.17
N PHE A 64 2.87 -8.33 6.29
CA PHE A 64 2.08 -8.00 5.11
C PHE A 64 0.95 -8.99 4.92
N GLU A 65 -0.27 -8.50 4.70
CA GLU A 65 -1.44 -9.34 4.47
C GLU A 65 -2.35 -8.75 3.38
N ILE A 66 -2.78 -9.59 2.43
CA ILE A 66 -3.83 -9.22 1.47
C ILE A 66 -5.18 -9.43 2.15
N VAL A 67 -5.91 -8.33 2.36
CA VAL A 67 -7.17 -8.32 3.12
C VAL A 67 -8.42 -8.40 2.24
N THR A 68 -8.28 -8.15 0.94
CA THR A 68 -9.37 -8.33 -0.03
C THR A 68 -8.85 -8.44 -1.45
N GLY A 69 -9.49 -9.27 -2.28
CA GLY A 69 -9.11 -9.51 -3.67
C GLY A 69 -7.80 -10.28 -3.82
N THR A 70 -7.26 -10.30 -5.04
CA THR A 70 -6.03 -11.05 -5.35
C THR A 70 -5.07 -10.27 -6.24
N VAL A 71 -3.80 -10.68 -6.23
CA VAL A 71 -2.75 -10.09 -7.08
C VAL A 71 -2.98 -10.45 -8.55
N GLU A 72 -3.46 -11.67 -8.82
CA GLU A 72 -3.75 -12.19 -10.15
C GLU A 72 -4.81 -11.35 -10.86
N GLU A 73 -5.85 -10.93 -10.13
CA GLU A 73 -6.91 -10.06 -10.66
C GLU A 73 -6.47 -8.60 -10.83
N ARG A 74 -5.28 -8.25 -10.32
CA ARG A 74 -4.81 -6.86 -10.22
C ARG A 74 -5.89 -5.97 -9.58
N ARG A 75 -6.50 -6.47 -8.50
CA ARG A 75 -7.61 -5.80 -7.82
C ARG A 75 -7.71 -6.19 -6.35
N PHE A 76 -6.73 -5.75 -5.56
CA PHE A 76 -6.60 -6.12 -4.16
C PHE A 76 -6.34 -4.92 -3.25
N ALA A 77 -6.53 -5.11 -1.94
CA ALA A 77 -5.93 -4.26 -0.93
C ALA A 77 -5.14 -5.13 0.05
N ALA A 78 -3.99 -4.62 0.48
CA ALA A 78 -3.10 -5.24 1.43
C ALA A 78 -2.70 -4.25 2.51
N ILE A 79 -2.44 -4.75 3.71
CA ILE A 79 -2.04 -3.95 4.86
C ILE A 79 -0.64 -4.33 5.34
N TYR A 80 0.01 -3.39 5.99
CA TYR A 80 1.32 -3.55 6.61
C TYR A 80 1.22 -3.43 8.13
N GLY A 81 1.97 -4.26 8.85
CA GLY A 81 2.00 -4.31 10.30
C GLY A 81 3.42 -4.26 10.85
N ARG A 82 3.63 -3.55 11.95
CA ARG A 82 4.89 -3.61 12.72
C ARG A 82 4.62 -3.53 14.20
N ALA A 83 5.25 -4.41 14.97
CA ALA A 83 5.15 -4.41 16.43
C ALA A 83 3.70 -4.35 16.93
N GLY A 84 2.80 -5.10 16.29
CA GLY A 84 1.38 -5.17 16.65
C GLY A 84 0.55 -3.96 16.24
N ARG A 85 1.07 -3.03 15.43
CA ARG A 85 0.33 -1.86 14.92
C ARG A 85 0.15 -1.90 13.41
N LEU A 86 -0.98 -1.38 12.93
CA LEU A 86 -1.20 -1.12 11.51
C LEU A 86 -0.35 0.08 11.06
N THR A 87 0.56 -0.13 10.11
CA THR A 87 1.52 0.89 9.64
C THR A 87 1.23 1.41 8.23
N GLY A 88 0.48 0.66 7.42
CA GLY A 88 0.21 1.06 6.04
C GLY A 88 -0.88 0.24 5.33
N VAL A 89 -1.35 0.76 4.20
CA VAL A 89 -2.26 0.07 3.28
C VAL A 89 -1.89 0.35 1.83
N LEU A 90 -1.71 -0.71 1.04
CA LEU A 90 -1.56 -0.69 -0.41
C LEU A 90 -2.87 -1.12 -1.05
N GLY A 91 -3.41 -0.31 -1.96
CA GLY A 91 -4.56 -0.66 -2.77
C GLY A 91 -4.24 -0.62 -4.25
N PHE A 92 -4.68 -1.65 -4.95
CA PHE A 92 -4.66 -1.74 -6.40
C PHE A 92 -6.10 -1.85 -6.90
N ASN A 93 -6.62 -0.81 -7.55
CA ASN A 93 -8.04 -0.68 -7.95
C ASN A 93 -9.04 -0.89 -6.79
N ARG A 94 -8.66 -0.49 -5.57
CA ARG A 94 -9.46 -0.62 -4.34
C ARG A 94 -9.50 0.68 -3.51
N PRO A 95 -9.85 1.85 -4.10
CA PRO A 95 -9.80 3.14 -3.40
C PRO A 95 -10.60 3.18 -2.10
N ARG A 96 -11.77 2.53 -2.06
CA ARG A 96 -12.62 2.47 -0.86
C ARG A 96 -11.89 1.83 0.33
N HIS A 97 -11.23 0.69 0.09
CA HIS A 97 -10.52 -0.04 1.15
C HIS A 97 -9.31 0.77 1.63
N VAL A 98 -8.59 1.43 0.72
CA VAL A 98 -7.46 2.30 1.10
C VAL A 98 -7.93 3.40 2.04
N MET A 99 -9.07 4.04 1.77
CA MET A 99 -9.60 5.08 2.66
C MET A 99 -10.04 4.53 4.02
N GLN A 100 -10.65 3.35 4.05
CA GLN A 100 -11.04 2.68 5.31
C GLN A 100 -9.81 2.37 6.18
N TYR A 101 -8.77 1.73 5.62
CA TYR A 101 -7.56 1.42 6.37
C TYR A 101 -6.71 2.66 6.67
N ARG A 102 -6.73 3.70 5.82
CA ARG A 102 -6.10 4.99 6.14
C ARG A 102 -6.72 5.61 7.40
N GLN A 103 -8.03 5.48 7.57
CA GLN A 103 -8.69 5.92 8.81
C GLN A 103 -8.22 5.09 10.01
N LEU A 104 -8.17 3.75 9.88
CA LEU A 104 -7.65 2.89 10.96
C LEU A 104 -6.20 3.21 11.34
N ILE A 105 -5.35 3.58 10.37
CA ILE A 105 -3.99 4.05 10.65
C ILE A 105 -4.03 5.36 11.45
N ALA A 106 -4.89 6.32 11.05
CA ALA A 106 -5.04 7.59 11.75
C ALA A 106 -5.56 7.41 13.19
N ASP A 107 -6.43 6.43 13.41
CA ASP A 107 -6.98 6.07 14.72
C ASP A 107 -5.99 5.24 15.55
N GLY A 108 -4.84 4.86 14.98
CA GLY A 108 -3.80 4.11 15.66
C GLY A 108 -4.13 2.63 15.89
N ALA A 109 -4.98 2.03 15.05
CA ALA A 109 -5.44 0.65 15.19
C ALA A 109 -4.31 -0.38 15.36
N SER A 110 -4.59 -1.42 16.14
CA SER A 110 -3.69 -2.57 16.25
C SER A 110 -3.72 -3.42 14.97
N TRP A 111 -2.67 -4.23 14.80
CA TRP A 111 -2.60 -5.22 13.71
C TRP A 111 -3.76 -6.21 13.78
N GLU A 112 -4.09 -6.67 15.00
CA GLU A 112 -5.18 -7.61 15.23
C GLU A 112 -6.54 -7.00 14.86
N ASP A 113 -6.80 -5.76 15.25
CA ASP A 113 -8.03 -5.04 14.92
C ASP A 113 -8.17 -4.86 13.40
N ALA A 114 -7.07 -4.53 12.71
CA ALA A 114 -7.06 -4.38 11.26
C ALA A 114 -7.38 -5.71 10.55
N LEU A 115 -6.83 -6.82 11.02
CA LEU A 115 -7.16 -8.16 10.50
C LEU A 115 -8.60 -8.56 10.85
N ALA A 116 -9.09 -8.21 12.03
CA ALA A 116 -10.48 -8.45 12.42
C ALA A 116 -11.45 -7.65 11.56
N PHE A 117 -11.12 -6.40 11.23
CA PHE A 117 -11.88 -5.56 10.31
C PHE A 117 -11.95 -6.19 8.90
N ALA A 118 -10.83 -6.73 8.39
CA ALA A 118 -10.78 -7.42 7.10
C ALA A 118 -11.78 -8.58 7.00
N ARG A 119 -11.90 -9.39 8.07
CA ARG A 119 -12.79 -10.56 8.11
C ARG A 119 -14.29 -10.19 8.10
N GLN A 120 -14.63 -8.95 8.40
CA GLN A 120 -15.99 -8.45 8.47
C GLN A 120 -16.42 -7.64 7.23
N SER A 121 -15.50 -7.44 6.26
CA SER A 121 -15.61 -6.46 5.17
C SER A 121 -15.83 -7.04 3.78
#